data_AF-A0A7S2CTK0-F1
#
_entry.id   AF-A0A7S2CTK0-F1
#
_cell.length_a   1.000
_cell.length_b   1.000
_cell.length_c   1.000
_cell.angle_alpha   90.00
_cell.angle_beta   90.00
_cell.angle_gamma   90.00
#
_symmetry.space_group_name_H-M   'P 1'
#
loop_
_entity.id
_entity.type
_entity.pdbx_description
1 polymer ?
#
loop_
_entity_poly.entity_id
_entity_poly.type
_entity_poly.pdbx_seq_one_letter_code
_entity_poly.pdbx_strand_id
1 'polypeptide(L)'
;LLQKITYNDGLDQYRLTPKQMYAEYEAKGADVVFAFQTRNPTHAGHAYLMRTGRERLIAKGYKNPVLWLSPLGGWTKSDDVPLDVRVKQHVAILEEKMLDPA
;
A
#
# COMPACT_ATOMS: atom_id res chain seq x y z
N LEU A 1 -30.24 13.11 0.47
CA LEU A 1 -29.47 12.06 -0.22
C LEU A 1 -28.02 12.20 0.21
N LEU A 2 -27.43 11.15 0.81
CA LEU A 2 -26.04 11.18 1.26
C LEU A 2 -25.11 11.00 0.05
N GLN A 3 -23.96 11.68 0.06
CA GLN A 3 -22.94 11.59 -0.98
C GLN A 3 -21.75 10.74 -0.51
N LYS A 4 -20.92 10.28 -1.46
CA LYS A 4 -19.64 9.63 -1.13
C LYS A 4 -18.75 10.63 -0.40
N ILE A 5 -18.10 10.18 0.68
CA ILE A 5 -17.14 10.99 1.42
C ILE A 5 -15.91 11.26 0.54
N THR A 6 -15.54 12.52 0.41
CA THR A 6 -14.29 13.00 -0.17
C THR A 6 -13.65 14.00 0.80
N TYR A 7 -12.32 14.08 0.78
CA TYR A 7 -11.58 15.00 1.65
C TYR A 7 -11.03 16.20 0.89
N ASN A 8 -10.97 16.13 -0.44
CA ASN A 8 -10.50 17.18 -1.34
C ASN A 8 -9.09 17.70 -0.98
N ASP A 9 -8.24 16.82 -0.46
CA ASP A 9 -6.88 17.09 0.00
C ASP A 9 -5.81 16.61 -1.00
N GLY A 10 -6.22 16.24 -2.20
CA GLY A 10 -5.35 15.69 -3.24
C GLY A 10 -4.95 14.23 -3.02
N LEU A 11 -5.56 13.51 -2.06
CA LEU A 11 -5.29 12.09 -1.79
C LEU A 11 -6.48 11.17 -2.03
N ASP A 12 -7.63 11.70 -2.46
CA ASP A 12 -8.85 10.91 -2.64
C ASP A 12 -8.71 9.77 -3.66
N GLN A 13 -7.81 9.89 -4.64
CA GLN A 13 -7.48 8.80 -5.56
C GLN A 13 -6.89 7.57 -4.87
N TYR A 14 -6.26 7.72 -3.70
CA TYR A 14 -5.73 6.61 -2.91
C TYR A 14 -6.77 6.02 -1.95
N ARG A 15 -7.92 6.68 -1.75
CA ARG A 15 -8.99 6.25 -0.83
C ARG A 15 -9.99 5.33 -1.53
N LEU A 16 -9.50 4.16 -1.92
CA LEU A 16 -10.31 3.14 -2.55
C LEU A 16 -11.22 2.43 -1.54
N THR A 17 -12.47 2.20 -1.94
CA THR A 17 -13.37 1.31 -1.19
C THR A 17 -12.93 -0.15 -1.35
N PRO A 18 -13.35 -1.07 -0.46
CA PRO A 18 -13.04 -2.49 -0.61
C PRO A 18 -13.41 -3.04 -2.00
N LYS A 19 -14.58 -2.66 -2.54
CA LYS A 19 -15.00 -3.07 -3.89
C LYS A 19 -14.04 -2.60 -4.99
N GLN A 20 -13.54 -1.36 -4.89
CA GLN A 20 -12.56 -0.83 -5.84
C GLN A 20 -11.20 -1.53 -5.70
N MET A 21 -10.77 -1.83 -4.46
CA MET A 21 -9.54 -2.59 -4.22
C MET A 21 -9.60 -3.99 -4.84
N TYR A 22 -10.72 -4.72 -4.69
CA TYR A 22 -10.89 -6.03 -5.33
C TYR A 22 -10.79 -5.97 -6.85
N ALA A 23 -11.40 -4.95 -7.48
CA ALA A 23 -11.27 -4.73 -8.91
C ALA A 23 -9.81 -4.47 -9.33
N GLU A 24 -9.04 -3.70 -8.55
CA GLU A 24 -7.61 -3.50 -8.78
C GLU A 24 -6.79 -4.80 -8.66
N TYR A 25 -7.12 -5.66 -7.70
CA TYR A 25 -6.45 -6.95 -7.53
C TYR A 25 -6.70 -7.89 -8.71
N GLU A 26 -7.95 -7.98 -9.15
CA GLU A 26 -8.34 -8.75 -10.34
C GLU A 26 -7.66 -8.20 -11.60
N ALA A 27 -7.66 -6.88 -11.81
CA ALA A 27 -7.00 -6.23 -12.94
C ALA A 27 -5.48 -6.48 -12.97
N LYS A 28 -4.85 -6.62 -11.79
CA LYS A 28 -3.42 -6.96 -11.65
C LYS A 28 -3.15 -8.46 -11.76
N GLY A 29 -4.19 -9.30 -11.93
CA GLY A 29 -4.07 -10.75 -12.01
C GLY A 29 -3.54 -11.37 -10.72
N ALA A 30 -3.84 -10.78 -9.56
CA ALA A 30 -3.36 -11.27 -8.27
C ALA A 30 -3.98 -12.63 -7.95
N ASP A 31 -3.15 -13.64 -7.68
CA ASP A 31 -3.62 -14.93 -7.16
C ASP A 31 -3.58 -15.01 -5.63
N VAL A 32 -2.85 -14.07 -5.01
CA VAL A 32 -2.90 -13.78 -3.58
C VAL A 32 -2.57 -12.31 -3.34
N VAL A 33 -3.24 -11.69 -2.38
CA VAL A 33 -2.91 -10.35 -1.88
C VAL A 33 -2.37 -10.45 -0.47
N PHE A 34 -1.28 -9.74 -0.21
CA PHE A 34 -0.74 -9.61 1.14
C PHE A 34 -0.62 -8.13 1.50
N ALA A 35 -1.05 -7.79 2.71
CA ALA A 35 -1.16 -6.41 3.15
C ALA A 35 -0.02 -6.01 4.08
N PHE A 36 0.45 -4.79 3.94
CA PHE A 36 1.37 -4.15 4.87
C PHE A 36 0.74 -2.87 5.41
N GLN A 37 0.20 -2.95 6.62
CA GLN A 37 -0.35 -1.80 7.33
C GLN A 37 0.78 -0.95 7.92
N THR A 38 0.78 0.35 7.64
CA THR A 38 1.76 1.28 8.23
C THR A 38 1.12 2.63 8.57
N ARG A 39 1.66 3.32 9.58
CA ARG A 39 1.40 4.75 9.82
C ARG A 39 2.67 5.60 9.71
N ASN A 40 3.80 4.98 9.42
CA ASN A 40 5.13 5.58 9.39
C ASN A 40 5.69 5.58 7.97
N PRO A 41 6.68 6.44 7.65
CA PRO A 41 7.50 6.31 6.45
C PRO A 41 8.10 4.90 6.30
N THR A 42 8.24 4.44 5.06
CA THR A 42 8.82 3.14 4.73
C THR A 42 10.33 3.25 4.74
N HIS A 43 11.00 2.49 5.61
CA HIS A 43 12.46 2.34 5.63
C HIS A 43 12.85 0.91 5.21
N ALA A 44 14.15 0.63 5.11
CA ALA A 44 14.68 -0.64 4.60
C ALA A 44 14.18 -1.89 5.37
N GLY A 45 13.87 -1.75 6.67
CA GLY A 45 13.32 -2.86 7.47
C GLY A 45 11.90 -3.23 7.02
N HIS A 46 11.05 -2.24 6.76
CA HIS A 46 9.73 -2.48 6.17
C HIS A 46 9.83 -3.09 4.77
N ALA A 47 10.74 -2.57 3.94
CA ALA A 47 11.01 -3.11 2.60
C ALA A 47 11.44 -4.59 2.64
N TYR A 48 12.34 -4.94 3.56
CA TYR A 48 12.75 -6.32 3.78
C TYR A 48 11.57 -7.25 4.13
N LEU A 49 10.69 -6.83 5.04
CA LEU A 49 9.51 -7.62 5.40
C LEU A 49 8.53 -7.81 4.22
N MET A 50 8.30 -6.76 3.43
CA MET A 50 7.44 -6.84 2.25
C MET A 50 8.03 -7.78 1.18
N ARG A 51 9.34 -7.67 0.92
CA ARG A 51 10.04 -8.53 -0.05
C ARG A 51 10.05 -10.00 0.40
N THR A 52 10.46 -10.26 1.63
CA THR A 52 10.48 -11.64 2.17
C THR A 52 9.07 -12.24 2.30
N GLY A 53 8.06 -11.41 2.54
CA GLY A 53 6.65 -11.81 2.47
C GLY A 53 6.27 -12.32 1.07
N ARG A 54 6.64 -11.58 0.01
CA ARG A 54 6.45 -11.99 -1.38
C ARG A 54 7.18 -13.30 -1.69
N GLU A 55 8.47 -13.39 -1.35
CA GLU A 55 9.29 -14.59 -1.56
C GLU A 55 8.67 -15.84 -0.92
N ARG A 56 8.17 -15.72 0.31
CA ARG A 56 7.49 -16.81 1.03
C ARG A 56 6.19 -17.24 0.35
N LEU A 57 5.43 -16.33 -0.24
CA LEU A 57 4.22 -16.67 -0.99
C LEU A 57 4.56 -17.38 -2.30
N ILE A 58 5.59 -16.92 -3.01
CA ILE A 58 6.10 -17.59 -4.21
C ILE A 58 6.54 -19.02 -3.88
N ALA A 59 7.29 -19.20 -2.79
CA ALA A 59 7.73 -20.52 -2.32
C ALA A 59 6.56 -21.46 -1.94
N LYS A 60 5.39 -20.91 -1.55
CA LYS A 60 4.15 -21.66 -1.30
C LYS A 60 3.38 -22.04 -2.57
N GLY A 61 3.81 -21.56 -3.73
CA GLY A 61 3.25 -21.92 -5.03
C GLY A 61 2.44 -20.81 -5.71
N TYR A 62 2.20 -19.68 -5.05
CA TYR A 62 1.55 -18.51 -5.66
C TYR A 62 2.43 -17.92 -6.78
N LYS A 63 1.81 -17.55 -7.90
CA LYS A 63 2.46 -17.09 -9.12
C LYS A 63 2.52 -15.57 -9.23
N ASN A 64 1.52 -14.86 -8.70
CA ASN A 64 1.48 -13.41 -8.75
C ASN A 64 0.99 -12.80 -7.43
N PRO A 65 1.77 -12.91 -6.33
CA PRO A 65 1.45 -12.21 -5.10
C PRO A 65 1.46 -10.70 -5.32
N VAL A 66 0.40 -9.99 -4.94
CA VAL A 66 0.34 -8.53 -5.03
C VAL A 66 0.39 -7.92 -3.64
N LEU A 67 1.31 -6.98 -3.44
CA LEU A 67 1.43 -6.22 -2.21
C LEU A 67 0.35 -5.12 -2.18
N TRP A 68 -0.42 -5.08 -1.09
CA TRP A 68 -1.20 -3.90 -0.71
C TRP A 68 -0.46 -3.13 0.38
N LEU A 69 0.24 -2.05 -0.01
CA LEU A 69 0.80 -1.09 0.93
C LEU A 69 -0.32 -0.17 1.44
N SER A 70 -0.68 -0.30 2.72
CA SER A 70 -1.87 0.32 3.33
C SER A 70 -1.46 1.37 4.37
N PRO A 71 -1.13 2.61 3.97
CA PRO A 71 -0.89 3.69 4.92
C PRO A 71 -2.21 4.12 5.59
N LEU A 72 -2.22 4.20 6.93
CA LEU A 72 -3.37 4.72 7.66
C LEU A 72 -3.56 6.22 7.34
N GLY A 73 -4.76 6.57 6.89
CA GLY A 73 -5.15 7.94 6.53
C GLY A 73 -6.19 8.59 7.45
N GLY A 74 -6.57 7.92 8.54
CA GLY A 74 -7.40 8.51 9.59
C GLY A 74 -6.59 9.38 10.56
N TRP A 75 -7.16 9.66 11.73
CA TRP A 75 -6.47 10.41 12.78
C TRP A 75 -5.17 9.71 13.20
N THR A 76 -4.11 10.50 13.34
CA THR A 76 -2.81 10.10 13.91
C THR A 76 -2.42 11.05 15.04
N LYS A 77 -1.51 10.62 15.91
CA LYS A 77 -0.97 11.49 16.96
C LYS A 77 -0.18 12.65 16.34
N SER A 78 -0.04 13.75 17.08
CA SER A 78 0.46 15.03 16.54
C SER A 78 1.93 15.03 16.12
N ASP A 79 2.72 14.08 16.62
CA ASP A 79 4.13 13.90 16.28
C ASP A 79 4.36 12.88 15.13
N ASP A 80 3.31 12.24 14.62
CA ASP A 80 3.42 11.39 13.43
C ASP A 80 3.59 12.26 12.17
N VAL A 81 4.34 11.72 11.20
CA VAL A 81 4.52 12.37 9.89
C VAL A 81 3.15 12.51 9.18
N PRO A 82 2.81 13.70 8.65
CA PRO A 82 1.56 13.94 7.93
C PRO A 82 1.30 12.93 6.79
N LEU A 83 0.03 12.63 6.54
CA LEU A 83 -0.37 11.62 5.56
C LEU A 83 0.15 11.92 4.15
N ASP A 84 0.06 13.17 3.69
CA ASP A 84 0.50 13.56 2.35
C ASP A 84 2.01 13.37 2.17
N VAL A 85 2.80 13.67 3.21
CA VAL A 85 4.25 13.43 3.23
C VAL A 85 4.54 11.93 3.20
N ARG A 86 3.81 11.12 3.99
CA ARG A 86 3.98 9.66 3.98
C ARG A 86 3.63 9.05 2.62
N VAL A 87 2.54 9.48 1.99
CA VAL A 87 2.15 9.00 0.66
C VAL A 87 3.20 9.37 -0.38
N LYS A 88 3.70 10.61 -0.40
CA LYS A 88 4.80 11.02 -1.29
C LYS A 88 6.04 10.15 -1.09
N GLN A 89 6.40 9.89 0.16
CA GLN A 89 7.54 9.04 0.49
C GLN A 89 7.34 7.58 0.05
N HIS A 90 6.13 7.03 0.21
CA HIS A 90 5.82 5.68 -0.26
C HIS A 90 5.87 5.56 -1.80
N VAL A 91 5.38 6.58 -2.52
CA VAL A 91 5.50 6.63 -3.98
C VAL A 91 6.97 6.63 -4.40
N ALA A 92 7.82 7.45 -3.77
CA ALA A 92 9.26 7.47 -4.07
C ALA A 92 9.93 6.10 -3.84
N ILE A 93 9.58 5.41 -2.74
CA ILE A 93 10.11 4.05 -2.46
C ILE A 93 9.69 3.03 -3.52
N LEU A 94 8.47 3.15 -4.06
CA LEU A 94 7.98 2.29 -5.14
C LEU A 94 8.70 2.60 -6.46
N GLU A 95 8.93 3.88 -6.77
CA GLU A 95 9.65 4.33 -7.97
C GLU A 95 11.12 3.92 -7.97
N GLU A 96 11.78 3.95 -6.80
CA GLU A 96 13.15 3.47 -6.61
C GLU A 96 13.29 1.94 -6.69
N LYS A 97 12.19 1.20 -6.90
CA LYS A 97 12.17 -0.28 -6.96
C LYS A 97 12.76 -0.95 -5.72
N MET A 98 12.74 -0.27 -4.56
CA MET A 98 13.20 -0.86 -3.31
C MET A 98 12.41 -2.10 -2.88
N LEU A 99 11.17 -2.25 -3.38
CA LEU A 99 10.30 -3.40 -3.11
C LEU A 99 10.41 -4.52 -4.16
N ASP A 100 11.05 -4.25 -5.29
CA ASP A 100 11.22 -5.18 -6.41
C ASP A 100 12.60 -4.95 -7.06
N PRO A 101 13.69 -5.31 -6.37
CA PRO A 101 15.03 -5.20 -6.94
C PRO A 101 15.13 -6.16 -8.11
N ALA A 102 15.38 -5.60 -9.30
CA ALA A 102 15.64 -6.36 -10.53
C ALA A 102 16.81 -7.35 -10.36
#